data_AF-A0A3D1PM98-F1
#
_entry.id   AF-A0A3D1PM98-F1
#
_cell.length_a   1.000
_cell.length_b   1.000
_cell.length_c   1.000
_cell.angle_alpha   90.00
_cell.angle_beta   90.00
_cell.angle_gamma   90.00
#
_symmetry.space_group_name_H-M   'P 1'
#
loop_
_entity.id
_entity.type
_entity.pdbx_description
1 polymer ?
#
loop_
_entity_poly.entity_id
_entity_poly.type
_entity_poly.pdbx_seq_one_letter_code
_entity_poly.pdbx_strand_id
1 'polypeptide(L)' 'MDYLFPERFTFLLNNSNMTYEQIAKELGLKSKGTISKYASGKVKKIELSMLVKISELFDVSPIWLLGFTDDMHYKIKK' A
#
# COMPACT_ATOMS: atom_id res chain seq x y z
N MET A 1 -10.18 14.71 -5.78
CA MET A 1 -9.10 13.73 -6.00
C MET A 1 -9.33 12.65 -4.99
N ASP A 2 -9.71 11.48 -5.45
CA ASP A 2 -10.18 10.42 -4.57
C ASP A 2 -8.97 9.70 -3.97
N TYR A 3 -9.01 9.44 -2.67
CA TYR A 3 -7.95 8.70 -1.99
C TYR A 3 -8.09 7.21 -2.35
N LEU A 4 -7.32 6.77 -3.35
CA LEU A 4 -7.43 5.42 -3.95
C LEU A 4 -6.55 4.37 -3.27
N PHE A 5 -5.95 4.71 -2.12
CA PHE A 5 -5.06 3.80 -1.41
C PHE A 5 -5.72 2.47 -1.04
N PRO A 6 -6.93 2.43 -0.43
CA PRO A 6 -7.54 1.16 -0.03
C PRO A 6 -7.76 0.22 -1.22
N GLU A 7 -8.20 0.77 -2.35
CA GLU A 7 -8.47 0.05 -3.60
C GLU A 7 -7.17 -0.49 -4.21
N ARG A 8 -6.15 0.37 -4.36
CA ARG A 8 -4.85 -0.01 -4.94
C ARG A 8 -4.09 -0.96 -4.04
N PHE A 9 -4.16 -0.77 -2.72
CA PHE A 9 -3.57 -1.71 -1.77
C PHE A 9 -4.28 -3.07 -1.82
N THR A 10 -5.61 -3.11 -1.88
CA THR A 10 -6.36 -4.36 -2.07
C THR A 10 -6.00 -5.07 -3.37
N PHE A 11 -5.81 -4.31 -4.46
CA PHE A 11 -5.30 -4.85 -5.71
C PHE A 11 -3.93 -5.51 -5.55
N LEU A 12 -2.98 -4.86 -4.86
CA LEU A 12 -1.67 -5.43 -4.58
C LEU A 12 -1.74 -6.71 -3.74
N LEU A 13 -2.60 -6.73 -2.71
CA LEU A 13 -2.81 -7.92 -1.88
C LEU A 13 -3.33 -9.11 -2.69
N ASN A 14 -4.28 -8.88 -3.59
CA ASN A 14 -4.89 -9.94 -4.41
C ASN A 14 -3.97 -10.47 -5.52
N ASN A 15 -3.02 -9.66 -5.99
CA ASN A 15 -2.05 -10.03 -7.01
C ASN A 15 -0.70 -10.50 -6.42
N SER A 16 -0.60 -10.55 -5.09
CA SER A 16 0.58 -11.04 -4.39
C SER A 16 0.46 -12.52 -4.08
N ASN A 17 1.60 -13.22 -4.11
CA ASN A 17 1.71 -14.60 -3.64
C ASN A 17 1.92 -14.68 -2.11
N MET A 18 1.89 -13.55 -1.40
CA MET A 18 2.13 -13.47 0.03
C MET A 18 0.83 -13.50 0.84
N THR A 19 0.85 -14.15 1.99
CA THR A 19 -0.24 -14.10 2.96
C THR A 19 -0.26 -12.76 3.70
N TYR A 20 -1.40 -12.40 4.30
CA TYR A 20 -1.50 -11.16 5.07
C TYR A 20 -0.55 -11.15 6.28
N GLU A 21 -0.24 -12.31 6.86
CA GLU A 21 0.77 -12.48 7.90
C GLU A 21 2.18 -12.17 7.38
N GLN A 22 2.54 -12.67 6.20
CA GLN A 22 3.85 -12.39 5.59
C GLN A 22 3.99 -10.91 5.27
N ILE A 23 2.97 -10.30 4.66
CA ILE A 23 2.96 -8.87 4.32
C ILE A 23 3.04 -8.03 5.59
N ALA A 24 2.29 -8.37 6.64
CA ALA A 24 2.39 -7.69 7.92
C ALA A 24 3.82 -7.77 8.49
N LYS A 25 4.46 -8.94 8.41
CA LYS A 25 5.83 -9.15 8.88
C LYS A 25 6.83 -8.28 8.10
N GLU A 26 6.76 -8.29 6.76
CA GLU A 26 7.66 -7.48 5.91
C GLU A 26 7.49 -5.98 6.16
N LEU A 27 6.26 -5.52 6.41
CA LEU A 27 5.98 -4.11 6.73
C LEU A 27 6.33 -3.73 8.18
N GLY A 28 6.76 -4.69 9.01
CA GLY A 28 7.05 -4.49 10.44
C GLY A 28 5.80 -4.26 11.29
N LEU A 29 4.64 -4.74 10.84
CA LEU A 29 3.36 -4.65 11.53
C LEU A 29 3.16 -5.84 12.47
N LYS A 30 2.64 -5.57 13.67
CA LYS A 30 2.41 -6.60 14.70
C LYS A 30 1.31 -7.60 14.36
N SER A 31 0.41 -7.29 13.41
CA SER A 31 -0.71 -8.18 13.09
C SER A 31 -1.22 -7.99 11.66
N LYS A 32 -1.72 -9.08 11.06
CA LYS A 32 -2.48 -9.06 9.80
C LYS A 32 -3.75 -8.20 9.86
N GLY A 33 -4.29 -7.96 11.05
CA GLY A 33 -5.48 -7.12 11.22
C GLY A 33 -5.27 -5.68 10.75
N THR A 34 -4.03 -5.17 10.82
CA THR A 34 -3.67 -3.86 10.28
C THR A 34 -3.77 -3.83 8.76
N ILE A 35 -3.35 -4.90 8.08
CA ILE A 35 -3.48 -5.05 6.62
C ILE A 35 -4.94 -4.97 6.19
N SER A 36 -5.83 -5.70 6.87
CA SER A 36 -7.27 -5.67 6.58
C SER A 36 -7.89 -4.29 6.84
N LYS A 37 -7.42 -3.57 7.85
CA LYS A 37 -7.86 -2.19 8.14
C LYS A 37 -7.42 -1.20 7.05
N TYR A 38 -6.23 -1.38 6.50
CA TYR A 38 -5.72 -0.60 5.37
C TYR A 38 -6.52 -0.88 4.10
N ALA A 39 -6.72 -2.15 3.75
CA ALA A 39 -7.48 -2.58 2.57
C ALA A 39 -8.95 -2.12 2.61
N SER A 40 -9.57 -2.11 3.80
CA SER A 40 -10.97 -1.66 3.96
C SER A 40 -11.13 -0.13 4.03
N GLY A 41 -10.04 0.65 4.00
CA GLY A 41 -10.10 2.11 4.10
C GLY A 41 -10.56 2.64 5.46
N LYS A 42 -10.68 1.78 6.48
CA LYS A 42 -11.03 2.18 7.86
C LYS A 42 -9.97 3.09 8.47
N VAL A 43 -8.71 2.97 8.02
CA VAL A 43 -7.63 3.88 8.39
C VAL A 43 -7.47 4.92 7.29
N LYS A 44 -7.94 6.14 7.56
CA LYS A 44 -7.86 7.26 6.60
C LYS A 44 -6.50 7.94 6.54
N LYS A 45 -5.66 7.78 7.57
CA LYS A 45 -4.36 8.44 7.66
C LYS A 45 -3.27 7.39 7.87
N ILE A 46 -2.56 7.09 6.79
CA ILE A 46 -1.39 6.21 6.78
C ILE A 46 -0.14 7.09 6.81
N GLU A 47 0.84 6.70 7.62
CA GLU A 47 2.10 7.43 7.69
C GLU A 47 2.86 7.32 6.38
N LEU A 48 3.55 8.40 5.99
CA LEU A 48 4.37 8.42 4.77
C LEU A 48 5.43 7.33 4.78
N SER A 49 6.03 7.06 5.94
CA SER A 49 6.99 5.96 6.15
C SER A 49 6.41 4.59 5.78
N MET A 50 5.14 4.33 6.14
CA MET A 50 4.44 3.10 5.82
C MET A 50 4.10 3.01 4.33
N LEU A 51 3.69 4.13 3.73
CA LEU A 51 3.47 4.24 2.29
C LEU A 51 4.72 3.91 1.47
N VAL A 52 5.87 4.43 1.89
CA VAL A 52 7.18 4.12 1.27
C VAL A 52 7.47 2.62 1.39
N LYS A 53 7.34 2.04 2.59
CA LYS A 53 7.55 0.59 2.78
C LYS A 53 6.65 -0.29 1.93
N ILE A 54 5.36 0.06 1.82
CA ILE A 54 4.43 -0.67 0.96
C ILE A 54 4.86 -0.52 -0.50
N SER A 55 5.23 0.69 -0.91
CA SER A 55 5.67 0.93 -2.29
C SER A 55 6.92 0.14 -2.65
N GLU A 56 7.87 0.01 -1.72
CA GLU A 56 9.08 -0.81 -1.88
C GLU A 56 8.77 -2.31 -1.90
N LEU A 57 7.89 -2.78 -1.01
CA LEU A 57 7.52 -4.20 -0.92
C LEU A 57 6.87 -4.71 -2.21
N PHE A 58 6.05 -3.88 -2.86
CA PHE A 58 5.30 -4.24 -4.06
C PHE A 58 5.92 -3.70 -5.36
N ASP A 59 7.08 -3.05 -5.28
CA ASP A 59 7.76 -2.39 -6.42
C ASP A 59 6.83 -1.44 -7.20
N VAL A 60 6.14 -0.54 -6.49
CA VAL A 60 5.25 0.46 -7.07
C VAL A 60 5.62 1.88 -6.65
N SER A 61 5.03 2.88 -7.30
CA SER A 61 5.16 4.27 -6.88
C SER A 61 4.24 4.58 -5.69
N PRO A 62 4.72 5.26 -4.63
CA PRO A 62 3.87 5.73 -3.55
C PRO A 62 2.87 6.80 -4.02
N ILE A 63 3.19 7.53 -5.10
CA ILE A 63 2.30 8.53 -5.72
C ILE A 63 1.13 7.84 -6.40
N TRP A 64 1.40 6.73 -7.08
CA TRP A 64 0.34 5.85 -7.58
C TRP A 64 -0.42 5.22 -6.42
N LEU A 65 0.25 4.68 -5.41
CA LEU A 65 -0.44 4.04 -4.31
C LEU A 65 -1.46 4.97 -3.62
N LEU A 66 -1.24 6.29 -3.63
CA LEU A 66 -2.16 7.30 -3.10
C LEU A 66 -3.30 7.73 -4.05
N GLY A 67 -3.23 7.40 -5.34
CA GLY A 67 -4.21 7.83 -6.34
C GLY A 67 -3.87 9.14 -7.06
N PHE A 68 -2.65 9.65 -6.95
CA PHE A 68 -2.26 10.93 -7.56
C PHE A 68 -1.88 10.83 -9.05
N THR A 69 -1.67 9.61 -9.53
CA THR A 69 -1.26 9.30 -10.91
C THR A 69 -1.79 7.92 -11.29
N ASP A 70 -2.07 7.68 -12.56
CA ASP A 70 -2.43 6.34 -13.04
C ASP A 70 -1.23 5.49 -13.45
N ASP A 71 -0.04 6.08 -13.50
CA ASP A 71 1.22 5.36 -13.75
C ASP A 71 1.71 4.65 -12.48
N MET A 72 1.58 3.32 -12.45
CA MET A 72 1.98 2.45 -11.34
C MET A 72 3.45 2.59 -10.94
N HIS A 73 4.32 2.93 -11.88
CA HIS A 73 5.76 3.05 -11.66
C HIS A 73 6.23 4.50 -11.80
N TYR A 74 5.33 5.47 -11.55
CA TYR A 74 5.64 6.88 -11.65
C TYR A 74 6.90 7.24 -10.84
N LYS A 75 7.90 7.77 -11.55
CA LYS A 75 9.15 8.23 -10.98
C LYS A 75 9.10 9.74 -10.78
N ILE A 76 9.33 10.19 -9.55
CA ILE A 76 9.54 11.60 -9.28
C ILE A 76 10.89 11.98 -9.90
N LYS A 77 10.87 12.77 -10.96
CA LYS A 77 12.08 13.38 -11.50
C LYS A 77 12.57 14.41 -10.47
N LYS A 78 13.74 14.16 -9.90
CA LYS A 78 14.43 15.10 -9.01
C LYS A 78 15.14 16.18 -9.83
#